data_AF-A0A952S1E5-F1
#
_entry.id   AF-A0A952S1E5-F1
#
_cell.length_a   1.000
_cell.length_b   1.000
_cell.length_c   1.000
_cell.angle_alpha   90.00
_cell.angle_beta   90.00
_cell.angle_gamma   90.00
#
_symmetry.space_group_name_H-M   'P 1'
#
loop_
_entity.id
_entity.type
_entity.pdbx_description
1 polymer ?
#
loop_
_entity_poly.entity_id
_entity_poly.type
_entity_poly.pdbx_seq_one_letter_code
_entity_poly.pdbx_strand_id
1 'polypeptide(L)' 'MSIDDVKHIMSQYGRYDLIQTDYQRFKADKTEARNHKADSTVEYLHVLEKY' A
#
# COMPACT_ATOMS: atom_id res chain seq x y z
N MET A 1 11.84 -3.73 -6.14
CA MET A 1 10.73 -4.10 -7.03
C MET A 1 9.71 -2.98 -6.94
N SER A 2 9.43 -2.32 -8.06
CA SER A 2 8.55 -1.15 -8.10
C SER A 2 7.10 -1.57 -8.31
N ILE A 3 6.15 -0.70 -8.00
CA ILE A 3 4.72 -0.91 -8.33
C ILE A 3 4.55 -1.17 -9.84
N ASP A 4 5.38 -0.53 -10.66
CA ASP A 4 5.40 -0.73 -12.11
C ASP A 4 5.84 -2.15 -12.51
N ASP A 5 6.88 -2.70 -11.86
CA ASP A 5 7.30 -4.09 -12.08
C ASP A 5 6.17 -5.07 -11.73
N VAL A 6 5.49 -4.85 -10.59
CA VAL A 6 4.37 -5.68 -10.14
C VAL A 6 3.21 -5.61 -11.14
N LYS A 7 2.87 -4.40 -11.60
CA LYS A 7 1.84 -4.17 -12.61
C LYS A 7 2.17 -4.88 -13.92
N HIS A 8 3.41 -4.77 -14.38
CA HIS A 8 3.86 -5.42 -15.62
C HIS A 8 3.69 -6.93 -15.53
N ILE A 9 4.19 -7.55 -14.45
CA ILE A 9 4.11 -8.99 -14.24
C ILE A 9 2.65 -9.44 -14.10
N MET A 10 1.86 -8.80 -13.23
CA MET A 10 0.47 -9.20 -12.95
C MET A 10 -0.44 -9.07 -14.18
N SER A 11 -0.23 -8.03 -15.00
CA SER A 11 -1.03 -7.80 -16.22
C SER A 11 -0.85 -8.90 -17.27
N GLN A 12 0.24 -9.66 -17.23
CA GLN A 12 0.43 -10.82 -18.11
C GLN A 12 -0.49 -11.99 -17.76
N TYR A 13 -1.00 -12.03 -16.53
CA TYR A 13 -1.78 -13.14 -16.01
C TYR A 13 -3.28 -12.86 -15.91
N GLY A 14 -3.74 -11.65 -16.24
CA GLY A 14 -5.13 -11.23 -16.10
C GLY A 14 -5.29 -9.71 -16.03
N ARG A 15 -6.48 -9.24 -15.69
CA ARG A 15 -6.73 -7.81 -15.46
C ARG A 15 -6.19 -7.42 -14.09
N TYR A 16 -5.21 -6.52 -14.09
CA TYR A 16 -4.59 -6.02 -12.86
C TYR A 16 -5.11 -4.63 -12.50
N ASP A 17 -5.48 -4.46 -11.24
CA ASP A 17 -5.90 -3.20 -10.63
C ASP A 17 -5.11 -2.95 -9.34
N LEU A 18 -4.83 -1.67 -9.07
CA LEU A 18 -4.16 -1.23 -7.85
C LEU A 18 -5.05 -0.25 -7.12
N ILE A 19 -5.40 -0.58 -5.89
CA ILE A 19 -6.14 0.30 -5.00
C ILE A 19 -5.17 0.82 -3.94
N GLN A 20 -5.10 2.14 -3.81
CA GLN A 20 -4.30 2.80 -2.78
C GLN A 20 -5.23 3.47 -1.78
N THR A 21 -5.03 3.15 -0.50
CA THR A 21 -5.78 3.77 0.60
C THR A 21 -4.81 4.36 1.60
N ASP A 22 -4.94 5.66 1.84
CA ASP A 22 -4.17 6.35 2.87
C ASP A 22 -4.92 6.27 4.20
N TYR A 23 -4.31 5.57 5.17
CA TYR A 23 -4.84 5.52 6.53
C TYR A 23 -4.08 6.49 7.44
N GLN A 24 -4.86 7.29 8.16
CA GLN A 24 -4.34 8.03 9.29
C GLN A 24 -4.08 7.06 10.44
N ARG A 25 -2.83 7.01 10.93
CA ARG A 25 -2.48 6.12 12.04
C ARG A 25 -3.27 6.54 13.28
N PHE A 26 -4.07 5.61 13.81
CA PHE A 26 -4.70 5.77 15.12
C PHE A 26 -3.60 5.90 16.18
N LYS A 27 -3.46 7.08 16.77
CA LYS A 27 -2.54 7.36 17.87
C LYS A 27 -3.25 7.03 19.19
N ALA A 28 -2.93 5.87 19.79
CA ALA A 28 -3.23 5.64 21.20
C ALA A 28 -2.16 6.35 22.05
N ASP A 29 -2.59 7.19 22.99
CA ASP A 29 -1.78 8.07 23.84
C ASP A 29 -0.38 7.54 24.22
N LYS A 30 0.64 8.32 23.87
CA LYS A 30 1.85 8.63 24.66
C LYS A 30 2.80 9.49 23.83
N THR A 31 2.73 10.79 24.08
CA THR A 31 3.34 11.87 23.30
C THR A 31 4.86 12.01 23.46
N GLU A 32 5.52 11.20 24.30
CA GLU A 32 6.90 11.47 24.72
C GLU A 32 7.96 10.45 24.26
N ALA A 33 7.59 9.41 23.51
CA ALA A 33 8.55 8.38 23.11
C ALA A 33 8.40 8.01 21.64
N ARG A 34 9.11 8.73 20.76
CA ARG A 34 10.00 8.19 19.71
C ARG A 34 10.29 9.22 18.62
N ASN A 35 11.56 9.57 18.49
CA ASN A 35 12.15 9.95 17.21
C ASN A 35 11.91 8.80 16.21
N HIS A 36 10.93 8.93 15.30
CA HIS A 36 11.04 8.56 13.88
C HIS A 36 9.70 8.58 13.12
N LYS A 37 9.68 9.41 12.06
CA LYS A 37 9.37 9.07 10.66
C LYS A 37 8.06 8.33 10.34
N ALA A 38 7.11 9.10 9.81
CA ALA A 38 5.90 8.74 9.04
C ALA A 38 4.56 8.87 9.78
N ASP A 39 3.88 9.99 9.51
CA ASP A 39 2.56 10.39 10.03
C ASP A 39 1.38 9.61 9.41
N SER A 40 1.58 8.98 8.26
CA SER A 40 0.57 8.23 7.52
C SER A 40 1.05 6.83 7.16
N THR A 41 0.11 5.92 6.96
CA THR A 41 0.37 4.58 6.41
C THR A 41 -0.42 4.44 5.12
N VAL A 42 0.29 4.20 4.03
CA VAL A 42 -0.31 3.94 2.72
C VAL A 42 -0.47 2.43 2.55
N GLU A 43 -1.71 1.97 2.39
CA GLU A 43 -2.02 0.61 1.99
C GLU A 43 -2.09 0.52 0.47
N TYR A 44 -1.46 -0.51 -0.08
CA TYR A 44 -1.54 -0.85 -1.49
C TYR A 44 -2.18 -2.24 -1.63
N LEU A 45 -3.38 -2.29 -2.20
CA LEU A 45 -4.11 -3.51 -2.48
C LEU A 45 -3.97 -3.84 -3.97
N HIS A 46 -3.28 -4.94 -4.26
CA HIS A 46 -3.05 -5.45 -5.61
C HIS A 46 -4.13 -6.47 -5.96
N VAL A 47 -4.95 -6.18 -6.97
CA VAL A 47 -6.05 -7.04 -7.42
C VAL A 47 -5.73 -7.60 -8.80
N LEU A 48 -5.89 -8.92 -8.96
CA LEU A 48 -5.71 -9.61 -10.23
C LEU A 48 -6.93 -10.47 -10.53
N GLU A 49 -7.72 -10.06 -11.54
CA GLU A 49 -8.84 -10.84 -12.05
C GLU A 49 -8.38 -11.71 -13.22
N LYS A 50 -8.55 -13.03 -13.07
CA LYS A 50 -8.29 -14.04 -14.12
C LYS A 50 -9.62 -14.57 -14.65
N TYR A 51 -9.70 -14.74 -15.97
CA TYR A 51 -10.84 -15.35 -16.67
C TYR A 51 -10.75 -16.87 -16.64
#